data_AF-A0A8T2HKU5-F1
#
_entry.id   AF-A0A8T2HKU5-F1
#
_cell.length_a   1.000
_cell.length_b   1.000
_cell.length_c   1.000
_cell.angle_alpha   90.00
_cell.angle_beta   90.00
_cell.angle_gamma   90.00
#
_symmetry.space_group_name_H-M   'P 1'
#
loop_
_entity.id
_entity.type
_entity.pdbx_description
1 polymer ?
#
loop_
_entity_poly.entity_id
_entity_poly.type
_entity_poly.pdbx_seq_one_letter_code
_entity_poly.pdbx_strand_id
1 'polypeptide(L)'
;MKSLYSFASSEEKKAEELAAGGAATQETDAVCGGNPPTSGDDWVELLVREVLQSSGTDDAKVRAARVLEALEKMLSARAREEAGNKFQEEKVAVQQQVETLVKDNTVLKRAVAIQHERQKALEDANHQLGLLKQLVPQYQEKLRNLEVNNYALRMQLQQVEHGNSMPARFNPDVF
;
A
#
# COMPACT_ATOMS: atom_id res chain seq x y z
N MET A 1 16.48 0.39 3.84
CA MET A 1 15.97 0.60 2.45
C MET A 1 16.89 1.43 1.54
N LYS A 2 18.04 1.98 1.98
CA LYS A 2 18.95 2.76 1.11
C LYS A 2 19.95 1.94 0.28
N SER A 3 20.00 0.62 0.48
CA SER A 3 21.05 -0.24 -0.11
C SER A 3 20.73 -0.80 -1.51
N LEU A 4 19.47 -0.72 -1.97
CA LEU A 4 19.08 -1.28 -3.27
C LEU A 4 19.28 -0.28 -4.43
N TYR A 5 19.20 1.03 -4.15
CA TYR A 5 19.44 2.07 -5.15
C TYR A 5 20.93 2.22 -5.53
N SER A 6 21.85 1.89 -4.62
CA SER A 6 23.29 1.98 -4.90
C SER A 6 23.80 0.86 -5.80
N PHE A 7 23.17 -0.32 -5.77
CA PHE A 7 23.54 -1.45 -6.62
C PHE A 7 23.08 -1.26 -8.07
N ALA A 8 21.86 -0.75 -8.27
CA ALA A 8 21.33 -0.48 -9.62
C ALA A 8 22.17 0.56 -10.39
N SER A 9 22.62 1.62 -9.71
CA SER A 9 23.46 2.66 -10.32
C SER A 9 24.88 2.18 -10.67
N SER A 10 25.36 1.13 -10.01
CA SER A 10 26.67 0.54 -10.31
C SER A 10 26.63 -0.42 -11.49
N GLU A 11 25.49 -1.07 -11.77
CA GLU A 11 25.34 -1.94 -12.93
C GLU A 11 25.11 -1.14 -14.22
N GLU A 12 24.37 -0.03 -14.16
CA GLU A 12 24.17 0.85 -15.32
C GLU A 12 25.48 1.47 -15.81
N LYS A 13 26.36 1.92 -14.89
CA LYS A 13 27.66 2.49 -15.28
C LYS A 13 28.62 1.47 -15.90
N LYS A 14 28.52 0.21 -15.50
CA LYS A 14 29.39 -0.86 -16.03
C LYS A 14 28.94 -1.33 -17.41
N ALA A 15 27.65 -1.22 -17.73
CA ALA A 15 27.12 -1.51 -19.06
C ALA A 15 27.49 -0.44 -20.09
N GLU A 16 27.64 0.82 -19.67
CA GLU A 16 27.96 1.94 -20.57
C GLU A 16 29.44 1.97 -20.98
N GLU A 17 30.35 1.50 -20.13
CA GLU A 17 31.80 1.47 -20.43
C GLU A 17 32.22 0.32 -21.37
N LEU A 18 31.42 -0.75 -21.45
CA LEU A 18 31.65 -1.88 -22.38
C LEU A 18 31.18 -1.62 -23.82
N ALA A 19 30.41 -0.56 -24.06
CA ALA A 19 29.87 -0.21 -25.38
C ALA A 19 30.81 0.67 -26.22
N ALA A 20 31.87 1.23 -25.65
CA ALA A 20 32.75 2.20 -26.32
C ALA A 20 33.94 1.59 -27.09
N GLY A 21 34.09 0.25 -27.10
CA GLY A 21 35.23 -0.43 -27.72
C GLY A 21 34.86 -1.31 -28.90
N GLY A 22 34.53 -0.72 -30.06
CA GLY A 22 34.24 -1.47 -31.29
C GLY A 22 34.61 -0.68 -32.53
N ALA A 23 35.85 -0.87 -32.99
CA ALA A 23 36.40 -0.20 -34.16
C ALA A 23 35.82 -0.71 -35.49
N ALA A 24 35.61 0.25 -36.39
CA ALA A 24 35.52 0.22 -37.84
C ALA A 24 35.52 -1.14 -38.57
N THR A 25 34.49 -1.36 -39.38
CA THR A 25 34.66 -1.94 -40.72
C THR A 25 33.72 -1.21 -41.66
N GLN A 26 34.29 -0.36 -42.50
CA GLN A 26 33.61 0.21 -43.66
C GLN A 26 33.44 -0.91 -44.68
N GLU A 27 32.21 -1.39 -44.84
CA GLU A 27 31.81 -2.08 -46.06
C GLU A 27 30.85 -1.17 -46.83
N THR A 28 31.30 -0.82 -48.02
CA THR A 28 30.57 -0.10 -49.05
C THR A 28 29.37 -0.94 -49.49
N ASP A 29 28.15 -0.47 -49.25
CA ASP A 29 27.03 -0.87 -50.11
C ASP A 29 26.19 0.37 -50.41
N ALA A 30 26.39 0.86 -51.63
CA ALA A 30 25.60 1.93 -52.21
C ALA A 30 24.20 1.41 -52.50
N VAL A 31 23.34 1.38 -51.48
CA VAL A 31 21.89 1.40 -51.68
C VAL A 31 21.49 2.87 -51.63
N CYS A 32 20.91 3.33 -52.74
CA CYS A 32 20.45 4.69 -53.01
C CYS A 32 20.00 5.46 -51.76
N GLY A 33 20.54 6.67 -51.59
CA GLY A 33 20.24 7.61 -50.51
C GLY A 33 18.83 8.22 -50.58
N GLY A 34 17.80 7.37 -50.50
CA GLY A 34 16.42 7.74 -50.25
C GLY A 34 15.92 7.06 -48.99
N ASN A 35 15.00 7.71 -48.26
CA ASN A 35 14.35 7.12 -47.09
C ASN A 35 13.81 5.70 -47.42
N PRO A 36 13.88 4.76 -46.47
CA PRO A 36 13.34 3.42 -46.69
C PRO A 36 11.84 3.50 -47.00
N PRO A 37 11.33 2.65 -47.91
CA PRO A 37 9.91 2.65 -48.26
C PRO A 37 9.02 2.44 -47.03
N THR A 38 7.92 3.17 -46.95
CA THR A 38 7.04 3.19 -45.77
C THR A 38 5.78 2.32 -45.95
N SER A 39 5.36 2.06 -47.20
CA SER A 39 4.21 1.20 -47.51
C SER A 39 4.63 -0.12 -48.15
N GLY A 40 3.83 -1.17 -47.95
CA GLY A 40 4.05 -2.48 -48.59
C GLY A 40 4.07 -2.39 -50.11
N ASP A 41 3.25 -1.52 -50.70
CA ASP A 41 3.23 -1.30 -52.16
C ASP A 41 4.55 -0.69 -52.64
N ASP A 42 5.14 0.23 -51.88
CA ASP A 42 6.44 0.83 -52.21
C ASP A 42 7.58 -0.22 -52.16
N TRP A 43 7.50 -1.17 -51.24
CA TRP A 43 8.44 -2.30 -51.16
C TRP A 43 8.30 -3.25 -52.35
N VAL A 44 7.07 -3.52 -52.79
CA VAL A 44 6.79 -4.32 -53.98
C VAL A 44 7.29 -3.62 -55.23
N GLU A 45 7.04 -2.31 -55.38
CA GLU A 45 7.54 -1.53 -56.51
C GLU A 45 9.07 -1.45 -56.54
N LEU A 46 9.73 -1.29 -55.38
CA LEU A 46 11.18 -1.31 -55.27
C LEU A 46 11.75 -2.66 -55.69
N LEU A 47 11.15 -3.76 -55.21
CA LEU A 47 11.57 -5.12 -55.55
C LEU A 47 11.43 -5.38 -57.06
N VAL A 48 10.27 -5.06 -57.64
CA VAL A 48 10.02 -5.24 -59.07
C VAL A 48 11.00 -4.41 -59.90
N ARG A 49 11.26 -3.15 -59.51
CA ARG A 49 12.21 -2.27 -60.18
C ARG A 49 13.63 -2.83 -60.17
N GLU A 50 14.12 -3.26 -59.01
CA GLU A 50 15.47 -3.83 -58.86
C GLU A 50 15.64 -5.16 -59.60
N VAL A 51 14.61 -6.02 -59.62
CA VAL A 51 14.64 -7.27 -60.37
C VAL A 51 14.60 -7.02 -61.88
N LEU A 52 13.83 -6.04 -62.36
CA LEU A 52 13.72 -5.72 -63.79
C LEU A 52 14.98 -5.07 -64.36
N GLN A 53 15.75 -4.38 -63.52
CA GLN A 53 17.04 -3.75 -63.88
C GLN A 53 18.23 -4.71 -63.82
N SER A 54 18.00 -5.97 -63.42
CA SER A 54 19.06 -6.96 -63.31
C SER A 54 19.62 -7.42 -64.66
N SER A 55 20.92 -7.70 -64.72
CA SER A 55 21.60 -8.14 -65.95
C SER A 55 21.48 -9.64 -66.23
N GLY A 56 20.84 -10.39 -65.33
CA GLY A 56 20.71 -11.84 -65.40
C GLY A 56 20.07 -12.43 -64.14
N THR A 57 19.75 -13.71 -64.16
CA THR A 57 19.00 -14.38 -63.09
C THR A 57 19.71 -14.36 -61.73
N ASP A 58 21.03 -14.47 -61.69
CA ASP A 58 21.78 -14.43 -60.44
C ASP A 58 21.89 -13.00 -59.88
N ASP A 59 22.04 -11.98 -60.72
CA ASP A 59 22.00 -10.57 -60.30
C ASP A 59 20.62 -10.21 -59.74
N ALA A 60 19.55 -10.71 -60.36
CA ALA A 60 18.17 -10.53 -59.88
C ALA A 60 17.97 -11.12 -58.47
N LYS A 61 18.52 -12.31 -58.20
CA LYS A 61 18.46 -12.95 -56.88
C LYS A 61 19.20 -12.14 -55.82
N VAL A 62 20.40 -11.65 -56.13
CA VAL A 62 21.20 -10.83 -55.19
C VAL A 62 20.45 -9.54 -54.85
N ARG A 63 19.91 -8.84 -55.86
CA ARG A 63 19.13 -7.62 -55.65
C ARG A 63 17.86 -7.87 -54.85
N ALA A 64 17.11 -8.92 -55.18
CA ALA A 64 15.92 -9.32 -54.42
C ALA A 64 16.25 -9.66 -52.96
N ALA A 65 17.34 -10.39 -52.72
CA ALA A 65 17.78 -10.71 -51.37
C ALA A 65 18.11 -9.45 -50.55
N ARG A 66 18.78 -8.46 -51.14
CA ARG A 66 19.08 -7.18 -50.48
C ARG A 66 17.81 -6.41 -50.10
N VAL A 67 16.82 -6.33 -51.01
CA VAL A 67 15.55 -5.65 -50.73
C VAL A 67 14.78 -6.37 -49.61
N LEU A 68 14.74 -7.70 -49.62
CA LEU A 68 14.08 -8.49 -48.58
C LEU A 68 14.79 -8.38 -47.22
N GLU A 69 16.12 -8.35 -47.20
CA GLU A 69 16.90 -8.16 -45.97
C GLU A 69 16.66 -6.75 -45.37
N ALA A 70 16.57 -5.72 -46.22
CA ALA A 70 16.21 -4.37 -45.78
C ALA A 70 14.78 -4.32 -45.18
N LEU A 71 13.82 -5.03 -45.80
CA LEU A 71 12.46 -5.16 -45.28
C LEU A 71 12.44 -5.89 -43.93
N GLU A 72 13.18 -6.99 -43.80
CA GLU A 72 13.28 -7.75 -42.54
C GLU A 72 13.86 -6.89 -41.41
N LYS A 73 14.92 -6.12 -41.69
CA LYS A 73 15.51 -5.19 -40.71
C LYS A 73 14.51 -4.13 -40.27
N MET A 74 13.74 -3.57 -41.20
CA MET A 74 12.72 -2.58 -40.87
C MET A 74 11.57 -3.18 -40.07
N LEU A 75 11.05 -4.34 -40.46
CA LEU A 75 9.98 -5.03 -39.73
C LEU A 75 10.45 -5.42 -38.32
N SER A 76 11.69 -5.90 -38.19
CA SER A 76 12.29 -6.26 -36.91
C SER A 76 12.51 -5.04 -36.01
N ALA A 77 12.90 -3.89 -36.57
CA ALA A 77 13.02 -2.64 -35.82
C ALA A 77 11.64 -2.17 -35.33
N ARG A 78 10.63 -2.16 -36.21
CA ARG A 78 9.25 -1.79 -35.87
C ARG A 78 8.66 -2.71 -34.81
N ALA A 79 8.85 -4.02 -34.92
CA ALA A 79 8.38 -4.98 -33.93
C ALA A 79 9.02 -4.76 -32.55
N ARG A 80 10.32 -4.42 -32.50
CA ARG A 80 11.00 -4.08 -31.24
C ARG A 80 10.48 -2.79 -30.64
N GLU A 81 10.26 -1.76 -31.46
CA GLU A 81 9.68 -0.49 -31.01
C GLU A 81 8.27 -0.69 -30.45
N GLU A 82 7.42 -1.41 -31.17
CA GLU A 82 6.04 -1.70 -30.74
C GLU A 82 6.03 -2.51 -29.43
N ALA A 83 6.91 -3.50 -29.30
CA ALA A 83 7.07 -4.26 -28.05
C ALA A 83 7.56 -3.35 -26.90
N GLY A 84 8.51 -2.44 -27.16
CA GLY A 84 8.98 -1.46 -26.19
C GLY A 84 7.90 -0.50 -25.74
N ASN A 85 7.10 0.01 -26.66
CA ASN A 85 5.97 0.90 -26.37
C ASN A 85 4.90 0.19 -25.52
N LYS A 86 4.49 -1.02 -25.91
CA LYS A 86 3.53 -1.83 -25.13
C LYS A 86 4.05 -2.13 -23.73
N PHE A 87 5.32 -2.51 -23.60
CA PHE A 87 5.94 -2.76 -22.30
C PHE A 87 5.95 -1.49 -21.43
N GLN A 88 6.25 -0.33 -22.01
CA GLN A 88 6.26 0.94 -21.30
C GLN A 88 4.84 1.35 -20.86
N GLU A 89 3.84 1.18 -21.72
CA GLU A 89 2.42 1.40 -21.38
C GLU A 89 1.97 0.50 -20.23
N GLU A 90 2.26 -0.80 -20.30
CA GLU A 90 1.92 -1.75 -19.24
C GLU A 90 2.64 -1.41 -17.93
N LYS A 91 3.93 -1.06 -17.99
CA LYS A 91 4.71 -0.63 -16.83
C LYS A 91 4.07 0.58 -16.15
N VAL A 92 3.65 1.59 -16.91
CA VAL A 92 2.98 2.78 -16.36
C VAL A 92 1.63 2.39 -15.74
N ALA A 93 0.84 1.55 -16.41
CA ALA A 93 -0.45 1.09 -15.90
C ALA A 93 -0.30 0.32 -14.57
N VAL A 94 0.70 -0.56 -14.48
CA VAL A 94 1.01 -1.32 -13.25
C VAL A 94 1.49 -0.38 -12.15
N GLN A 95 2.34 0.60 -12.45
CA GLN A 95 2.80 1.60 -11.48
C GLN A 95 1.62 2.41 -10.90
N GLN A 96 0.67 2.82 -11.73
CA GLN A 96 -0.53 3.54 -11.29
C GLN A 96 -1.44 2.67 -10.39
N GLN A 97 -1.58 1.38 -10.70
CA GLN A 97 -2.31 0.44 -9.84
C GLN A 97 -1.63 0.27 -8.49
N VAL A 98 -0.30 0.11 -8.47
CA VAL A 98 0.47 0.02 -7.21
C VAL A 98 0.32 1.29 -6.38
N GLU A 99 0.37 2.47 -7.00
CA GLU A 99 0.19 3.73 -6.29
C GLU A 99 -1.22 3.85 -5.67
N THR A 100 -2.25 3.44 -6.40
CA THR A 100 -3.63 3.39 -5.91
C THR A 100 -3.75 2.44 -4.71
N LEU A 101 -3.22 1.22 -4.84
CA LEU A 101 -3.22 0.24 -3.76
C LEU A 101 -2.48 0.74 -2.51
N VAL A 102 -1.37 1.48 -2.68
CA VAL A 102 -0.64 2.08 -1.57
C VAL A 102 -1.50 3.14 -0.87
N LYS A 103 -2.18 4.02 -1.63
CA LYS A 103 -3.11 5.02 -1.06
C LYS A 103 -4.21 4.34 -0.26
N ASP A 104 -4.86 3.32 -0.82
CA ASP A 104 -5.91 2.57 -0.14
C ASP A 104 -5.38 1.88 1.13
N ASN A 105 -4.18 1.29 1.07
CA ASN A 105 -3.53 0.69 2.23
C ASN A 105 -3.29 1.71 3.35
N THR A 106 -2.95 2.96 3.03
CA THR A 106 -2.81 4.02 4.04
C THR A 106 -4.15 4.39 4.69
N VAL A 107 -5.23 4.44 3.91
CA VAL A 107 -6.58 4.70 4.42
C VAL A 107 -7.03 3.57 5.35
N LEU A 108 -6.81 2.31 4.93
CA LEU A 108 -7.12 1.15 5.75
C LEU A 108 -6.32 1.12 7.06
N LYS A 109 -5.01 1.42 7.03
CA LYS A 109 -4.20 1.53 8.24
C LYS A 109 -4.72 2.59 9.21
N ARG A 110 -5.15 3.74 8.70
CA ARG A 110 -5.77 4.80 9.52
C ARG A 110 -7.10 4.33 10.12
N ALA A 111 -7.95 3.68 9.33
CA ALA A 111 -9.22 3.15 9.81
C ALA A 111 -9.03 2.11 10.92
N VAL A 112 -8.05 1.20 10.75
CA VAL A 112 -7.70 0.20 11.77
C VAL A 112 -7.18 0.84 13.05
N ALA A 113 -6.32 1.86 12.96
CA ALA A 113 -5.84 2.58 14.13
C ALA A 113 -6.99 3.24 14.91
N ILE A 114 -7.90 3.94 14.21
CA ILE A 114 -9.10 4.54 14.83
C ILE A 114 -9.98 3.48 15.47
N GLN A 115 -10.18 2.34 14.80
CA GLN A 115 -11.00 1.26 15.33
C GLN A 115 -10.37 0.66 16.60
N HIS A 116 -9.05 0.48 16.62
CA HIS A 116 -8.33 -0.01 17.78
C HIS A 116 -8.43 0.97 18.97
N GLU A 117 -8.28 2.28 18.73
CA GLU A 117 -8.46 3.30 19.78
C GLU A 117 -9.86 3.27 20.39
N ARG A 118 -10.90 3.18 19.54
CA ARG A 118 -12.30 3.06 20.00
C ARG A 118 -12.54 1.79 20.79
N GLN A 119 -12.00 0.66 20.33
CA GLN A 119 -12.12 -0.62 21.01
C GLN A 119 -11.49 -0.56 22.40
N LYS A 120 -10.29 0.01 22.50
CA LYS A 120 -9.60 0.21 23.77
C LYS A 120 -10.41 1.08 24.73
N ALA A 121 -10.97 2.19 24.26
CA ALA A 121 -11.81 3.06 25.10
C ALA A 121 -13.07 2.33 25.63
N LEU A 122 -13.68 1.46 24.82
CA LEU A 122 -14.80 0.62 25.26
C LEU A 122 -14.37 -0.43 26.29
N GLU A 123 -13.21 -1.05 26.11
CA GLU A 123 -12.63 -1.97 27.08
C GLU A 123 -12.36 -1.28 28.41
N ASP A 124 -11.74 -0.11 28.41
CA ASP A 124 -11.48 0.69 29.61
C ASP A 124 -12.79 1.07 30.34
N ALA A 125 -13.80 1.51 29.60
CA ALA A 125 -15.12 1.82 30.15
C ALA A 125 -15.80 0.57 30.76
N ASN A 126 -15.67 -0.59 30.11
CA ASN A 126 -16.20 -1.85 30.64
C ASN A 126 -15.48 -2.28 31.93
N HIS A 127 -14.17 -2.08 32.03
CA HIS A 127 -13.43 -2.33 33.27
C HIS A 127 -13.93 -1.43 34.41
N GLN A 128 -14.10 -0.13 34.16
CA GLN A 128 -14.65 0.80 35.15
C GLN A 128 -16.08 0.42 35.55
N LEU A 129 -16.92 0.05 34.59
CA LEU A 129 -18.28 -0.42 34.86
C LEU A 129 -18.27 -1.68 35.74
N GLY A 130 -17.33 -2.60 35.50
CA GLY A 130 -17.12 -3.79 36.35
C GLY A 130 -16.79 -3.41 37.80
N LEU A 131 -15.87 -2.46 38.00
CA LEU A 131 -15.52 -1.96 39.32
C LEU A 131 -16.73 -1.31 40.03
N LEU A 132 -17.49 -0.48 39.32
CA LEU A 132 -18.69 0.14 39.88
C LEU A 132 -19.75 -0.91 40.27
N LYS A 133 -19.97 -1.92 39.42
CA LYS A 133 -20.91 -3.02 39.72
C LYS A 133 -20.53 -3.78 40.99
N GLN A 134 -19.24 -3.90 41.32
CA GLN A 134 -18.80 -4.50 42.57
C GLN A 134 -18.91 -3.55 43.76
N LEU A 135 -18.69 -2.25 43.57
CA LEU A 135 -18.66 -1.27 44.63
C LEU A 135 -20.07 -0.87 45.12
N VAL A 136 -21.05 -0.80 44.22
CA VAL A 136 -22.45 -0.47 44.54
C VAL A 136 -23.04 -1.39 45.63
N PRO A 137 -23.00 -2.74 45.52
CA PRO A 137 -23.55 -3.62 46.55
C PRO A 137 -22.79 -3.48 47.88
N GLN A 138 -21.48 -3.25 47.87
CA GLN A 138 -20.72 -3.00 49.10
C GLN A 138 -21.22 -1.76 49.85
N TYR A 139 -21.54 -0.67 49.14
CA TYR A 139 -22.12 0.52 49.77
C TYR A 139 -23.58 0.31 50.20
N GLN A 140 -24.37 -0.43 49.43
CA GLN A 140 -25.74 -0.79 49.82
C GLN A 140 -25.76 -1.60 51.13
N GLU A 141 -24.85 -2.56 51.28
CA GLU A 141 -24.72 -3.37 52.51
C GLU A 141 -24.27 -2.52 53.70
N LYS A 142 -23.26 -1.64 53.50
CA LYS A 142 -22.83 -0.69 54.55
C LYS A 142 -23.99 0.21 55.00
N LEU A 143 -24.79 0.71 54.06
CA LEU A 143 -25.94 1.55 54.38
C LEU A 143 -26.98 0.77 55.20
N ARG A 144 -27.33 -0.45 54.76
CA ARG A 144 -28.26 -1.33 55.49
C ARG A 144 -27.78 -1.64 56.91
N ASN A 145 -26.48 -1.90 57.10
CA ASN A 145 -25.90 -2.13 58.42
C ASN A 145 -25.99 -0.89 59.33
N LEU A 146 -25.73 0.30 58.78
CA LEU A 146 -25.86 1.55 59.53
C LEU A 146 -27.32 1.85 59.91
N GLU A 147 -28.28 1.59 59.02
CA GLU A 147 -29.71 1.73 59.29
C GLU A 147 -30.17 0.82 60.43
N VAL A 148 -29.78 -0.46 60.40
CA VAL A 148 -30.09 -1.44 61.45
C VAL A 148 -29.46 -1.02 62.79
N ASN A 149 -28.19 -0.60 62.78
CA ASN A 149 -27.51 -0.13 64.00
C ASN A 149 -28.19 1.12 64.59
N ASN A 150 -28.55 2.08 63.73
CA ASN A 150 -29.23 3.29 64.20
C ASN A 150 -30.61 2.98 64.79
N TYR A 151 -31.36 2.06 64.16
CA TYR A 151 -32.63 1.60 64.68
C TYR A 151 -32.48 0.90 66.05
N ALA A 152 -31.50 -0.01 66.19
CA ALA A 152 -31.23 -0.68 67.45
C ALA A 152 -30.88 0.31 68.57
N LEU A 153 -30.03 1.29 68.28
CA LEU A 153 -29.69 2.36 69.23
C LEU A 153 -30.90 3.21 69.62
N ARG A 154 -31.75 3.60 68.65
CA ARG A 154 -32.99 4.33 68.93
C ARG A 154 -33.94 3.53 69.83
N MET A 155 -34.09 2.23 69.56
CA MET A 155 -34.91 1.34 70.38
C MET A 155 -34.34 1.19 71.80
N GLN A 156 -33.02 1.07 71.95
CA GLN A 156 -32.36 1.03 73.27
C GLN A 156 -32.55 2.34 74.05
N LEU A 157 -32.38 3.49 73.39
CA LEU A 157 -32.63 4.80 74.02
C LEU A 157 -34.08 4.91 74.50
N GLN A 158 -35.05 4.53 73.67
CA GLN A 158 -36.45 4.53 74.04
C GLN A 158 -36.72 3.59 75.24
N GLN A 159 -36.12 2.41 75.26
CA GLN A 159 -36.23 1.48 76.40
C GLN A 159 -35.62 2.03 77.69
N VAL A 160 -34.49 2.76 77.62
CA VAL A 160 -33.91 3.42 78.80
C VAL A 160 -34.81 4.57 79.28
N GLU A 161 -35.39 5.35 78.38
CA GLU A 161 -36.32 6.43 78.73
C GLU A 161 -37.63 5.91 79.35
N HIS A 162 -38.21 4.85 78.78
CA HIS A 162 -39.50 4.29 79.25
C HIS A 162 -39.33 3.30 80.40
N GLY A 163 -38.19 2.60 80.47
CA GLY A 163 -37.82 1.69 81.56
C GLY A 163 -37.40 2.43 82.84
N ASN A 164 -37.09 3.73 82.75
CA ASN A 164 -36.93 4.63 83.89
C ASN A 164 -38.29 5.14 84.42
N SER A 165 -39.25 4.24 84.66
CA SER A 165 -40.31 4.49 85.64
C SER A 165 -39.77 4.25 87.07
N MET A 166 -38.65 4.89 87.40
CA MET A 166 -38.12 5.01 88.76
C MET A 166 -38.01 6.51 89.05
N PRO A 167 -38.49 6.95 90.23
CA PRO A 167 -38.75 8.34 90.53
C PRO A 167 -37.45 9.12 90.47
N ALA A 168 -37.53 10.38 90.05
CA ALA A 168 -36.45 11.35 90.03
C ALA A 168 -35.64 11.30 91.35
N ARG A 169 -34.59 10.48 91.39
CA ARG A 169 -33.51 10.59 92.36
C ARG A 169 -32.49 11.53 91.75
N PHE A 170 -32.85 12.81 91.73
CA PHE A 170 -31.83 13.84 91.75
C PHE A 170 -31.00 13.60 93.02
N ASN A 171 -29.69 13.44 92.88
CA ASN A 171 -28.77 13.54 94.01
C ASN A 171 -28.86 14.99 94.53
N PRO A 172 -29.24 15.24 95.80
CA PRO A 172 -29.39 16.59 96.32
C PRO A 172 -28.07 17.23 96.76
N ASP A 173 -26.92 16.71 96.37
CA ASP A 173 -25.59 17.24 96.76
C ASP A 173 -24.64 17.32 95.56
N VAL A 174 -24.97 18.18 94.61
CA VAL A 174 -23.98 18.76 93.69
C VAL A 174 -24.24 20.26 93.66
N PHE A 175 -23.56 20.98 94.56
CA PHE A 175 -23.28 22.40 94.44
C PHE A 175 -22.13 22.62 93.45
#